data_AF-A0A919IUR5-F1
#
_entry.id   AF-A0A919IUR5-F1
#
_cell.length_a   1.000
_cell.length_b   1.000
_cell.length_c   1.000
_cell.angle_alpha   90.00
_cell.angle_beta   90.00
_cell.angle_gamma   90.00
#
_symmetry.space_group_name_H-M   'P 1'
#
loop_
_entity.id
_entity.type
_entity.pdbx_description
1 polymer ?
#
loop_
_entity_poly.entity_id
_entity_poly.type
_entity_poly.pdbx_seq_one_letter_code
_entity_poly.pdbx_strand_id
1 'polypeptide(L)'
;MLTDVDLPAPGLLWTRWATIAAALTGIGYADVWFVDDRGAHHDDHGGSWARLALLDGARAVLFGYDREHSATKSADPPIDVLHGSPDWLPWDELTELDDLGFVVWHAEGRWSRARYSDRIGDGLVPTVGAVLSTENTLRELADIITDWGRHELPTPAERDEVRDASEKLLSAAVRGEVSAGAFERLLGRVESLDLAKALFAAGRGGITAGTRPPRIQPGERPAMRRVRRLSEGEHDRLVWTALRDATELRRPAPPVTDALDALVDWMRTRNPERCTVLVYADATSLSAQPGDHPPAERADEPRWQSFRELTDLARALRRAEADPRYGRWLWLRVETTTSEVRVERRYDSWPWWWEDDGVSGPWRTNLAEEVNARAPQWIPSWARLLDPSVAYKP
;
A
#
# COMPACT_ATOMS: atom_id res chain seq x y z
N MET A 1 -5.81 3.83 9.91
CA MET A 1 -6.88 2.85 10.28
C MET A 1 -6.35 1.44 10.01
N LEU A 2 -6.65 0.47 10.87
CA LEU A 2 -6.13 -0.90 10.75
C LEU A 2 -7.15 -1.85 10.09
N THR A 3 -6.65 -2.91 9.48
CA THR A 3 -7.45 -4.01 8.92
C THR A 3 -7.04 -5.31 9.60
N ASP A 4 -8.02 -6.11 10.03
CA ASP A 4 -7.78 -7.45 10.56
C ASP A 4 -7.39 -8.41 9.42
N VAL A 5 -6.45 -9.30 9.71
CA VAL A 5 -5.98 -10.32 8.76
C VAL A 5 -6.31 -11.69 9.32
N ASP A 6 -6.93 -12.54 8.50
CA ASP A 6 -7.22 -13.91 8.89
C ASP A 6 -5.95 -14.76 8.71
N LEU A 7 -5.22 -14.98 9.82
CA LEU A 7 -4.04 -15.84 9.86
C LEU A 7 -4.14 -16.78 11.08
N PRO A 8 -3.52 -17.98 11.01
CA PRO A 8 -3.41 -18.87 12.16
C PRO A 8 -2.76 -18.19 13.36
N ALA A 9 -3.01 -18.72 14.56
CA ALA A 9 -2.29 -18.29 15.76
C ALA A 9 -0.76 -18.34 15.55
N PRO A 10 0.02 -17.36 16.06
CA PRO A 10 1.45 -17.27 15.78
C PRO A 10 2.25 -18.55 16.05
N GLY A 11 1.90 -19.26 17.13
CA GLY A 11 2.55 -20.54 17.45
C GLY A 11 2.33 -21.62 16.39
N LEU A 12 1.13 -21.70 15.80
CA LEU A 12 0.83 -22.68 14.76
C LEU A 12 1.52 -22.33 13.44
N LEU A 13 1.52 -21.05 13.08
CA LEU A 13 2.26 -20.55 11.92
C LEU A 13 3.76 -20.86 12.06
N TRP A 14 4.33 -20.58 13.24
CA TRP A 14 5.72 -20.88 13.58
C TRP A 14 6.05 -22.37 13.48
N THR A 15 5.24 -23.24 14.09
CA THR A 15 5.48 -24.69 14.06
C THR A 15 5.51 -25.23 12.63
N ARG A 16 4.62 -24.77 11.75
CA ARG A 16 4.61 -25.17 10.34
C ARG A 16 5.88 -24.70 9.62
N TRP A 17 6.28 -23.45 9.83
CA TRP A 17 7.51 -22.89 9.29
C TRP A 17 8.74 -23.68 9.72
N ALA A 18 8.87 -23.95 11.02
CA ALA A 18 9.98 -24.73 11.57
C ALA A 18 10.01 -26.17 11.04
N THR A 19 8.84 -26.76 10.76
CA THR A 19 8.75 -28.11 10.18
C THR A 19 9.28 -28.14 8.75
N ILE A 20 8.84 -27.19 7.90
CA ILE A 20 9.31 -27.04 6.51
C ILE A 20 10.83 -26.75 6.49
N ALA A 21 11.27 -25.78 7.30
CA ALA A 21 12.68 -25.40 7.42
C ALA A 21 13.57 -26.60 7.80
N ALA A 22 13.14 -27.40 8.77
CA ALA A 22 13.89 -28.58 9.20
C ALA A 22 13.92 -29.69 8.13
N ALA A 23 12.81 -29.90 7.41
CA ALA A 23 12.76 -30.86 6.33
C ALA A 23 13.69 -30.48 5.16
N LEU A 24 13.63 -29.23 4.69
CA LEU A 24 14.51 -28.71 3.64
C LEU A 24 15.99 -28.72 4.06
N THR A 25 16.29 -28.31 5.29
CA THR A 25 17.65 -28.38 5.85
C THR A 25 18.17 -29.83 5.86
N GLY A 26 17.29 -30.79 6.16
CA GLY A 26 17.61 -32.22 6.16
C GLY A 26 17.99 -32.77 4.80
N ILE A 27 17.54 -32.16 3.70
CA ILE A 27 17.85 -32.62 2.34
C ILE A 27 18.84 -31.70 1.59
N GLY A 28 19.35 -30.66 2.26
CA GLY A 28 20.45 -29.83 1.77
C GLY A 28 20.10 -28.37 1.41
N TYR A 29 18.86 -27.93 1.60
CA TYR A 29 18.39 -26.58 1.24
C TYR A 29 18.14 -25.72 2.49
N ALA A 30 19.21 -25.42 3.23
CA ALA A 30 19.13 -24.76 4.54
C ALA A 30 18.97 -23.23 4.49
N ASP A 31 18.87 -22.65 3.29
CA ASP A 31 18.78 -21.21 3.00
C ASP A 31 17.42 -20.78 2.45
N VAL A 32 16.58 -21.71 1.97
CA VAL A 32 15.24 -21.40 1.44
C VAL A 32 14.25 -21.12 2.56
N TRP A 33 14.12 -22.06 3.51
CA TRP A 33 13.34 -21.86 4.75
C TRP A 33 14.25 -22.16 5.94
N PHE A 34 14.42 -21.21 6.85
CA PHE A 34 15.30 -21.39 8.00
C PHE A 34 14.82 -20.65 9.24
N VAL A 35 15.38 -21.01 10.39
CA VAL A 35 15.11 -20.35 11.68
C VAL A 35 16.43 -19.98 12.32
N ASP A 36 16.62 -18.72 12.71
CA ASP A 36 17.78 -18.26 13.48
C ASP A 36 17.33 -17.54 14.76
N ASP A 37 18.27 -16.92 15.48
CA ASP A 37 18.00 -16.19 16.73
C ASP A 37 17.07 -14.97 16.53
N ARG A 38 16.87 -14.56 15.28
CA ARG A 38 16.11 -13.40 14.85
C ARG A 38 14.70 -13.77 14.35
N GLY A 39 14.43 -15.03 14.07
CA GLY A 39 13.11 -15.51 13.69
C GLY A 39 13.15 -16.62 12.64
N ALA A 40 12.00 -16.85 12.02
CA ALA A 40 11.87 -17.74 10.88
C ALA A 40 11.94 -16.92 9.58
N HIS A 41 12.67 -17.42 8.59
CA HIS A 41 12.97 -16.74 7.32
C HIS A 41 12.60 -17.65 6.14
N HIS A 42 12.20 -17.00 5.05
CA HIS A 42 11.92 -17.61 3.76
C HIS A 42 12.55 -16.70 2.70
N ASP A 43 13.32 -17.29 1.78
CA ASP A 43 13.91 -16.63 0.62
C ASP A 43 13.83 -17.59 -0.57
N ASP A 44 13.10 -17.20 -1.61
CA ASP A 44 12.94 -18.02 -2.82
C ASP A 44 14.13 -17.89 -3.78
N HIS A 45 15.13 -17.06 -3.46
CA HIS A 45 16.26 -16.65 -4.31
C HIS A 45 15.85 -15.98 -5.63
N GLY A 46 14.56 -15.77 -5.83
CA GLY A 46 13.91 -15.06 -6.93
C GLY A 46 13.51 -13.63 -6.55
N GLY A 47 13.80 -13.18 -5.33
CA GLY A 47 13.51 -11.83 -4.85
C GLY A 47 12.23 -11.72 -4.02
N SER A 48 11.58 -12.84 -3.69
CA SER A 48 10.50 -12.89 -2.71
C SER A 48 11.04 -13.44 -1.39
N TRP A 49 10.73 -12.76 -0.30
CA TRP A 49 11.22 -13.14 1.02
C TRP A 49 10.22 -12.77 2.10
N ALA A 50 10.26 -13.51 3.21
CA ALA A 50 9.44 -13.21 4.37
C ALA A 50 10.13 -13.60 5.67
N ARG A 51 9.76 -12.91 6.74
CA ARG A 51 10.22 -13.16 8.10
C ARG A 51 9.08 -13.18 9.10
N LEU A 52 9.09 -14.17 9.97
CA LEU A 52 8.23 -14.29 11.14
C LEU A 52 9.08 -14.18 12.41
N ALA A 53 8.77 -13.21 13.26
CA ALA A 53 9.40 -13.04 14.57
C ALA A 53 8.38 -13.21 15.69
N LEU A 54 8.75 -13.99 16.71
CA LEU A 54 7.98 -14.13 17.95
C LEU A 54 8.54 -13.20 19.02
N LEU A 55 7.65 -12.62 19.82
CA LEU A 55 7.98 -11.79 20.96
C LEU A 55 7.22 -12.28 22.21
N ASP A 56 7.58 -11.71 23.36
CA ASP A 56 6.85 -11.98 24.60
C ASP A 56 5.41 -11.44 24.59
N GLY A 57 4.57 -12.01 25.47
CA GLY A 57 3.16 -11.62 25.58
C GLY A 57 2.28 -12.06 24.41
N ALA A 58 2.61 -13.19 23.77
CA ALA A 58 1.91 -13.72 22.59
C ALA A 58 1.89 -12.74 21.40
N ARG A 59 2.92 -11.89 21.30
CA ARG A 59 3.12 -10.97 20.19
C ARG A 59 3.93 -11.63 19.08
N ALA A 60 3.64 -11.26 17.84
CA ALA A 60 4.42 -11.69 16.69
C ALA A 60 4.35 -10.64 15.59
N VAL A 61 5.31 -10.67 14.68
CA VAL A 61 5.29 -9.87 13.45
C VAL A 61 5.68 -10.76 12.28
N LEU A 62 4.92 -10.67 11.19
CA LEU A 62 5.16 -11.30 9.91
C LEU A 62 5.29 -10.19 8.87
N PHE A 63 6.42 -10.12 8.19
CA PHE A 63 6.69 -9.10 7.18
C PHE A 63 7.51 -9.68 6.04
N GLY A 64 7.45 -9.04 4.89
CA GLY A 64 8.11 -9.55 3.69
C GLY A 64 7.76 -8.77 2.45
N TYR A 65 8.20 -9.33 1.33
CA TYR A 65 8.01 -8.81 -0.01
C TYR A 65 7.88 -9.96 -1.00
N ASP A 66 6.98 -9.78 -1.95
CA ASP A 66 6.85 -10.64 -3.13
C ASP A 66 7.16 -9.83 -4.38
N ARG A 67 8.13 -10.27 -5.18
CA ARG A 67 8.56 -9.55 -6.39
C ARG A 67 7.44 -9.39 -7.41
N GLU A 68 6.55 -10.38 -7.52
CA GLU A 68 5.56 -10.45 -8.61
C GLU A 68 4.17 -9.99 -8.16
N HIS A 69 3.86 -10.14 -6.87
CA HIS A 69 2.52 -9.93 -6.33
C HIS A 69 2.42 -8.73 -5.37
N SER A 70 3.53 -8.10 -5.00
CA SER A 70 3.51 -6.89 -4.16
C SER A 70 3.37 -5.64 -5.01
N ALA A 71 2.14 -5.13 -5.07
CA ALA A 71 1.80 -3.84 -5.66
C ALA A 71 1.76 -2.69 -4.63
N THR A 72 1.97 -2.97 -3.34
CA THR A 72 1.94 -1.93 -2.28
C THR A 72 3.05 -0.89 -2.44
N LYS A 73 4.24 -1.30 -2.87
CA LYS A 73 5.37 -0.41 -3.15
C LYS A 73 5.16 0.45 -4.40
N SER A 74 4.57 -0.13 -5.45
CA SER A 74 4.31 0.53 -6.74
C SER A 74 2.95 1.23 -6.80
N ALA A 75 2.16 1.13 -5.72
CA ALA A 75 0.90 1.84 -5.59
C ALA A 75 1.14 3.35 -5.75
N ASP A 76 0.15 4.01 -6.34
CA ASP A 76 0.14 5.44 -6.54
C ASP A 76 -1.14 6.03 -5.90
N PRO A 77 -1.02 6.67 -4.72
CA PRO A 77 0.21 6.95 -4.00
C PRO A 77 0.81 5.72 -3.30
N PRO A 78 2.12 5.78 -2.95
CA PRO A 78 2.76 4.72 -2.20
C PRO A 78 2.07 4.44 -0.88
N ILE A 79 1.91 3.15 -0.58
CA ILE A 79 1.28 2.70 0.66
C ILE A 79 2.31 2.61 1.77
N ASP A 80 1.95 3.16 2.91
CA ASP A 80 2.69 2.98 4.15
C ASP A 80 2.25 1.70 4.87
N VAL A 81 2.95 0.60 4.63
CA VAL A 81 2.64 -0.68 5.28
C VAL A 81 2.90 -0.70 6.79
N LEU A 82 3.61 0.31 7.32
CA LEU A 82 3.87 0.49 8.76
C LEU A 82 2.92 1.50 9.43
N HIS A 83 1.93 2.01 8.69
CA HIS A 83 0.97 2.96 9.23
C HIS A 83 0.14 2.33 10.36
N GLY A 84 0.16 2.98 11.53
CA GLY A 84 -0.58 2.51 12.70
C GLY A 84 0.02 1.27 13.39
N SER A 85 1.22 0.85 12.99
CA SER A 85 1.92 -0.26 13.63
C SER A 85 2.21 0.00 15.12
N PRO A 86 2.40 -1.02 15.96
CA PRO A 86 2.75 -0.83 17.36
C PRO A 86 4.20 -0.36 17.58
N ASP A 87 4.46 0.32 18.70
CA ASP A 87 5.80 0.84 19.03
C ASP A 87 6.82 -0.27 19.35
N TRP A 88 6.34 -1.47 19.69
CA TRP A 88 7.17 -2.61 20.06
C TRP A 88 7.70 -3.43 18.88
N LEU A 89 7.28 -3.13 17.65
CA LEU A 89 7.81 -3.81 16.45
C LEU A 89 9.33 -3.65 16.36
N PRO A 90 10.05 -4.53 15.63
CA PRO A 90 11.48 -4.38 15.35
C PRO A 90 11.71 -3.23 14.35
N TRP A 91 11.56 -1.99 14.81
CA TRP A 91 11.59 -0.79 13.97
C TRP A 91 12.95 -0.51 13.34
N ASP A 92 14.03 -0.86 14.02
CA ASP A 92 15.39 -0.79 13.47
C ASP A 92 15.47 -1.57 12.15
N GLU A 93 15.03 -2.82 12.16
CA GLU A 93 15.01 -3.66 10.98
C GLU A 93 13.97 -3.19 9.95
N LEU A 94 12.73 -2.93 10.37
CA LEU A 94 11.65 -2.56 9.46
C LEU A 94 11.90 -1.24 8.72
N THR A 95 12.73 -0.35 9.27
CA THR A 95 13.05 0.94 8.62
C THR A 95 14.31 0.92 7.77
N GLU A 96 15.13 -0.13 7.86
CA GLU A 96 16.26 -0.37 6.95
C GLU A 96 15.83 -1.04 5.64
N LEU A 97 14.61 -1.58 5.59
CA LEU A 97 14.07 -2.31 4.45
C LEU A 97 13.30 -1.38 3.49
N ASP A 98 13.84 -1.17 2.30
CA ASP A 98 13.23 -0.32 1.26
C ASP A 98 12.07 -1.00 0.51
N ASP A 99 11.93 -2.32 0.65
CA ASP A 99 11.10 -3.17 -0.21
C ASP A 99 9.92 -3.84 0.51
N LEU A 100 9.47 -3.36 1.66
CA LEU A 100 8.36 -4.03 2.38
C LEU A 100 7.06 -4.06 1.56
N GLY A 101 6.60 -5.27 1.23
CA GLY A 101 5.33 -5.55 0.57
C GLY A 101 4.17 -5.63 1.57
N PHE A 102 4.40 -6.27 2.71
CA PHE A 102 3.44 -6.43 3.80
C PHE A 102 4.11 -6.38 5.17
N VAL A 103 3.37 -5.90 6.17
CA VAL A 103 3.70 -6.03 7.60
C VAL A 103 2.43 -6.31 8.37
N VAL A 104 2.36 -7.47 9.01
CA VAL A 104 1.23 -7.93 9.81
C VAL A 104 1.72 -8.25 11.21
N TRP A 105 1.02 -7.79 12.23
CA TRP A 105 1.41 -8.01 13.62
C TRP A 105 0.28 -8.65 14.40
N HIS A 106 0.65 -9.57 15.30
CA HIS A 106 -0.26 -10.20 16.24
C HIS A 106 -0.15 -9.53 17.59
N ALA A 107 -1.27 -9.05 18.11
CA ALA A 107 -1.42 -8.61 19.49
C ALA A 107 -2.87 -8.81 19.95
N GLU A 108 -3.06 -9.05 21.24
CA GLU A 108 -4.41 -9.16 21.82
C GLU A 108 -5.30 -10.22 21.14
N GLY A 109 -4.69 -11.29 20.64
CA GLY A 109 -5.40 -12.42 20.02
C GLY A 109 -5.84 -12.21 18.57
N ARG A 110 -5.35 -11.18 17.88
CA ARG A 110 -5.66 -10.90 16.48
C ARG A 110 -4.42 -10.51 15.68
N TRP A 111 -4.45 -10.79 14.39
CA TRP A 111 -3.51 -10.25 13.42
C TRP A 111 -4.09 -8.98 12.79
N SER A 112 -3.28 -7.93 12.70
CA SER A 112 -3.67 -6.66 12.10
C SER A 112 -2.56 -6.13 11.18
N ARG A 113 -2.96 -5.33 10.18
CA ARG A 113 -2.05 -4.61 9.27
C ARG A 113 -2.55 -3.19 9.00
N ALA A 114 -1.70 -2.38 8.36
CA ALA A 114 -2.11 -1.10 7.80
C ALA A 114 -3.22 -1.29 6.75
N ARG A 115 -4.21 -0.39 6.71
CA ARG A 115 -5.32 -0.48 5.74
C ARG A 115 -4.90 0.04 4.36
N TYR A 116 -5.12 -0.78 3.34
CA TYR A 116 -5.10 -0.41 1.92
C TYR A 116 -6.21 -1.14 1.15
N SER A 117 -6.43 -0.77 -0.11
CA SER A 117 -7.45 -1.35 -0.99
C SER A 117 -7.19 -2.85 -1.21
N ASP A 118 -8.23 -3.68 -1.12
CA ASP A 118 -8.15 -5.12 -1.40
C ASP A 118 -7.82 -5.44 -2.87
N ARG A 119 -7.87 -4.44 -3.75
CA ARG A 119 -7.41 -4.55 -5.15
C ARG A 119 -5.88 -4.54 -5.28
N ILE A 120 -5.16 -4.16 -4.23
CA ILE A 120 -3.71 -4.07 -4.21
C ILE A 120 -3.19 -5.35 -3.55
N GLY A 121 -2.57 -6.21 -4.35
CA GLY A 121 -1.84 -7.38 -3.84
C GLY A 121 -0.64 -6.93 -3.01
N ASP A 122 -0.45 -7.54 -1.85
CA ASP A 122 0.70 -7.27 -0.98
C ASP A 122 1.73 -8.39 -0.96
N GLY A 123 1.45 -9.51 -1.66
CA GLY A 123 2.36 -10.64 -1.75
C GLY A 123 2.31 -11.63 -0.58
N LEU A 124 1.56 -11.37 0.50
CA LEU A 124 1.60 -12.21 1.70
C LEU A 124 1.28 -13.68 1.41
N VAL A 125 0.15 -13.94 0.73
CA VAL A 125 -0.30 -15.32 0.47
C VAL A 125 0.63 -16.06 -0.50
N PRO A 126 1.07 -15.48 -1.63
CA PRO A 126 2.09 -16.09 -2.48
C PRO A 126 3.40 -16.41 -1.74
N THR A 127 3.91 -15.50 -0.90
CA THR A 127 5.22 -15.69 -0.26
C THR A 127 5.21 -16.66 0.91
N VAL A 128 4.15 -16.71 1.73
CA VAL A 128 4.10 -17.59 2.92
C VAL A 128 2.98 -18.62 2.89
N GLY A 129 2.37 -18.85 1.73
CA GLY A 129 1.22 -19.72 1.55
C GLY A 129 1.39 -21.13 2.14
N ALA A 130 2.60 -21.68 2.07
CA ALA A 130 2.97 -23.00 2.59
C ALA A 130 2.67 -23.19 4.09
N VAL A 131 2.71 -22.12 4.89
CA VAL A 131 2.50 -22.19 6.35
C VAL A 131 1.11 -21.74 6.81
N LEU A 132 0.30 -21.18 5.91
CA LEU A 132 -1.00 -20.59 6.27
C LEU A 132 -2.05 -21.62 6.66
N SER A 133 -1.98 -22.84 6.13
CA SER A 133 -2.93 -23.91 6.45
C SER A 133 -2.24 -25.26 6.60
N THR A 134 -2.89 -26.19 7.30
CA THR A 134 -2.39 -27.57 7.42
C THR A 134 -2.26 -28.19 6.05
N GLU A 135 -3.26 -28.03 5.19
CA GLU A 135 -3.25 -28.59 3.83
C GLU A 135 -2.10 -28.04 2.98
N ASN A 136 -1.82 -26.74 3.05
CA ASN A 136 -0.69 -26.14 2.33
C ASN A 136 0.65 -26.66 2.87
N THR A 137 0.78 -26.84 4.18
CA THR A 137 2.01 -27.40 4.77
C THR A 137 2.20 -28.86 4.36
N LEU A 138 1.14 -29.67 4.30
CA LEU A 138 1.22 -31.05 3.83
C LEU A 138 1.59 -31.13 2.34
N ARG A 139 1.07 -30.22 1.52
CA ARG A 139 1.45 -30.08 0.11
C ARG A 139 2.93 -29.73 -0.01
N GLU A 140 3.39 -28.70 0.69
CA GLU A 140 4.80 -28.30 0.69
C GLU A 140 5.73 -29.45 1.12
N LEU A 141 5.35 -30.21 2.16
CA LEU A 141 6.12 -31.38 2.58
C LEU A 141 6.17 -32.49 1.53
N ALA A 142 5.14 -32.63 0.70
CA ALA A 142 5.17 -33.54 -0.45
C ALA A 142 6.05 -32.97 -1.58
N ASP A 143 5.96 -31.67 -1.86
CA ASP A 143 6.77 -30.98 -2.87
C ASP A 143 8.27 -31.01 -2.50
N ILE A 144 8.61 -31.00 -1.21
CA ILE A 144 9.98 -31.26 -0.72
C ILE A 144 10.49 -32.64 -1.15
N ILE A 145 9.65 -33.66 -1.18
CA ILE A 145 10.03 -35.00 -1.65
C ILE A 145 10.19 -35.00 -3.17
N THR A 146 9.21 -34.46 -3.89
CA THR A 146 9.15 -34.57 -5.35
C THR A 146 10.08 -33.61 -6.06
N ASP A 147 10.02 -32.32 -5.72
CA ASP A 147 10.65 -31.25 -6.49
C ASP A 147 12.08 -31.02 -6.01
N TRP A 148 12.25 -30.90 -4.68
CA TRP A 148 13.55 -30.65 -4.06
C TRP A 148 14.36 -31.94 -3.90
N GLY A 149 13.71 -33.01 -3.43
CA GLY A 149 14.29 -34.34 -3.24
C GLY A 149 14.37 -35.17 -4.52
N ARG A 150 13.74 -34.71 -5.61
CA ARG A 150 13.74 -35.36 -6.94
C ARG A 150 13.27 -36.82 -6.91
N HIS A 151 12.33 -37.12 -6.01
CA HIS A 151 11.78 -38.46 -5.84
C HIS A 151 10.37 -38.56 -6.46
N GLU A 152 10.19 -39.46 -7.42
CA GLU A 152 8.89 -39.70 -8.03
C GLU A 152 7.95 -40.50 -7.11
N LEU A 153 6.66 -40.15 -7.09
CA LEU A 153 5.61 -40.87 -6.36
C LEU A 153 4.59 -41.47 -7.35
N PRO A 154 4.96 -42.52 -8.11
CA PRO A 154 4.16 -43.02 -9.23
C PRO A 154 2.80 -43.57 -8.79
N THR A 155 2.71 -44.16 -7.60
CA THR A 155 1.47 -44.84 -7.16
C THR A 155 0.63 -43.98 -6.21
N PRO A 156 -0.71 -44.14 -6.20
CA PRO A 156 -1.56 -43.53 -5.17
C PRO A 156 -1.16 -43.94 -3.75
N ALA A 157 -0.74 -45.19 -3.55
CA ALA A 157 -0.33 -45.70 -2.24
C ALA A 157 0.89 -44.96 -1.68
N GLU A 158 1.91 -44.69 -2.49
CA GLU A 158 3.09 -43.92 -2.07
C GLU A 158 2.72 -42.47 -1.73
N ARG A 159 1.80 -41.85 -2.49
CA ARG A 159 1.31 -40.51 -2.18
C ARG A 159 0.55 -40.47 -0.86
N ASP A 160 -0.28 -41.48 -0.59
CA ASP A 160 -0.98 -41.61 0.68
C ASP A 160 0.01 -41.82 1.83
N GLU A 161 1.04 -42.65 1.66
CA GLU A 161 2.10 -42.85 2.66
C GLU A 161 2.89 -41.57 2.98
N VAL A 162 3.23 -40.78 1.97
CA VAL A 162 3.90 -39.48 2.14
C VAL A 162 3.00 -38.53 2.91
N ARG A 163 1.72 -38.43 2.55
CA ARG A 163 0.75 -37.61 3.27
C ARG A 163 0.63 -38.03 4.74
N ASP A 164 0.51 -39.32 4.99
CA ASP A 164 0.46 -39.91 6.33
C ASP A 164 1.71 -39.59 7.17
N ALA A 165 2.89 -39.66 6.54
CA ALA A 165 4.16 -39.33 7.18
C ALA A 165 4.26 -37.82 7.50
N SER A 166 3.83 -36.96 6.57
CA SER A 166 3.75 -35.51 6.75
C SER A 166 2.80 -35.12 7.89
N GLU A 167 1.62 -35.73 7.97
CA GLU A 167 0.66 -35.51 9.07
C GLU A 167 1.24 -35.91 10.43
N LYS A 168 1.92 -37.07 10.49
CA LYS A 168 2.58 -37.55 11.71
C LYS A 168 3.73 -36.65 12.13
N LEU A 169 4.52 -36.15 11.17
CA LEU A 169 5.60 -35.20 11.42
C LEU A 169 5.06 -33.86 11.96
N LEU A 170 4.07 -33.28 11.28
CA LEU A 170 3.47 -32.01 11.72
C LEU A 170 2.79 -32.15 13.09
N SER A 171 2.12 -33.28 13.35
CA SER A 171 1.54 -33.58 14.66
C SER A 171 2.61 -33.67 15.76
N ALA A 172 3.76 -34.27 15.46
CA ALA A 172 4.90 -34.30 16.40
C ALA A 172 5.48 -32.89 16.62
N ALA A 173 5.55 -32.06 15.58
CA ALA A 173 6.00 -30.68 15.69
C ALA A 173 5.08 -29.81 16.56
N VAL A 174 3.76 -30.00 16.44
CA VAL A 174 2.78 -29.32 17.32
C VAL A 174 2.96 -29.71 18.78
N ARG A 175 3.36 -30.96 19.07
CA ARG A 175 3.64 -31.41 20.44
C ARG A 175 5.04 -31.05 20.93
N GLY A 176 5.92 -30.53 20.07
CA GLY A 176 7.33 -30.30 20.40
C GLY A 176 8.11 -31.61 20.60
N GLU A 177 7.77 -32.65 19.85
CA GLU A 177 8.28 -34.02 20.02
C GLU A 177 8.89 -34.57 18.72
N VAL A 178 9.35 -33.70 17.81
CA VAL A 178 10.01 -34.14 16.58
C VAL A 178 11.27 -34.93 16.91
N SER A 179 11.45 -36.06 16.22
CA SER A 179 12.55 -37.00 16.40
C SER A 179 13.13 -37.42 15.06
N ALA A 180 14.33 -38.03 15.07
CA ALA A 180 14.96 -38.57 13.87
C ALA A 180 14.01 -39.50 13.10
N GLY A 181 13.32 -40.39 13.82
CA GLY A 181 12.37 -41.33 13.22
C GLY A 181 11.16 -40.65 12.57
N ALA A 182 10.80 -39.43 12.98
CA ALA A 182 9.74 -38.67 12.31
C ALA A 182 10.21 -38.17 10.93
N PHE A 183 11.44 -37.65 10.83
CA PHE A 183 12.04 -37.27 9.56
C PHE A 183 12.32 -38.49 8.67
N GLU A 184 12.90 -39.55 9.21
CA GLU A 184 13.20 -40.78 8.46
C GLU A 184 11.95 -41.36 7.76
N ARG A 185 10.79 -41.34 8.43
CA ARG A 185 9.54 -41.83 7.84
C ARG A 185 9.07 -41.05 6.62
N LEU A 186 9.35 -39.75 6.56
CA LEU A 186 8.98 -38.88 5.46
C LEU A 186 10.10 -38.84 4.41
N LEU A 187 11.29 -38.41 4.85
CA LEU A 187 12.45 -38.07 4.03
C LEU A 187 13.34 -39.27 3.70
N GLY A 188 13.19 -40.43 4.35
CA GLY A 188 14.04 -41.62 4.08
C GLY A 188 13.94 -42.18 2.66
N ARG A 189 13.05 -41.59 1.84
CA ARG A 189 12.88 -41.86 0.40
C ARG A 189 13.83 -41.05 -0.48
N VAL A 190 14.42 -39.98 0.02
CA VAL A 190 15.32 -39.09 -0.73
C VAL A 190 16.78 -39.53 -0.55
N GLU A 191 17.62 -39.31 -1.57
CA GLU A 191 19.01 -39.78 -1.56
C GLU A 191 19.93 -39.00 -0.59
N SER A 192 19.61 -37.73 -0.31
CA SER A 192 20.50 -36.78 0.39
C SER A 192 20.15 -36.50 1.85
N LEU A 193 19.45 -37.41 2.53
CA LEU A 193 18.98 -37.17 3.90
C LEU A 193 20.13 -37.09 4.93
N ASP A 194 20.22 -35.94 5.60
CA ASP A 194 21.02 -35.69 6.79
C ASP A 194 20.10 -35.45 8.00
N LEU A 195 19.81 -36.53 8.74
CA LEU A 195 18.96 -36.48 9.94
C LEU A 195 19.52 -35.56 11.03
N ALA A 196 20.85 -35.44 11.14
CA ALA A 196 21.47 -34.61 12.17
C ALA A 196 21.20 -33.12 11.89
N LYS A 197 21.30 -32.70 10.63
CA LYS A 197 20.93 -31.34 10.21
C LYS A 197 19.45 -31.06 10.36
N ALA A 198 18.59 -32.00 9.97
CA ALA A 198 17.14 -31.87 10.16
C ALA A 198 16.79 -31.66 11.64
N LEU A 199 17.36 -32.48 12.53
CA LEU A 199 17.15 -32.36 13.98
C LEU A 199 17.73 -31.09 14.57
N PHE A 200 18.90 -30.65 14.10
CA PHE A 200 19.48 -29.38 14.53
C PHE A 200 18.55 -28.20 14.18
N ALA A 201 18.04 -28.14 12.95
CA ALA A 201 17.10 -27.11 12.52
C ALA A 201 15.76 -27.19 13.30
N ALA A 202 15.23 -28.39 13.52
CA ALA A 202 14.05 -28.62 14.36
C ALA A 202 14.26 -28.15 15.82
N GLY A 203 15.46 -28.39 16.36
CA GLY A 203 15.88 -27.92 17.67
C GLY A 203 15.87 -26.41 17.77
N ARG A 204 16.49 -25.72 16.81
CA ARG A 204 16.44 -24.24 16.70
C ARG A 204 15.01 -23.72 16.55
N GLY A 205 14.18 -24.42 15.79
CA GLY A 205 12.76 -24.11 15.63
C GLY A 205 11.91 -24.32 16.88
N GLY A 206 12.43 -24.96 17.93
CA GLY A 206 11.69 -25.22 19.15
C GLY A 206 10.65 -26.35 19.04
N ILE A 207 10.79 -27.25 18.05
CA ILE A 207 9.82 -28.33 17.78
C ILE A 207 10.32 -29.71 18.22
N THR A 208 11.42 -29.76 18.98
CA THR A 208 11.97 -30.98 19.60
C THR A 208 11.83 -30.92 21.12
N ALA A 209 11.92 -32.07 21.78
CA ALA A 209 11.74 -32.13 23.23
C ALA A 209 12.74 -31.22 23.98
N GLY A 210 12.23 -30.36 24.87
CA GLY A 210 13.04 -29.48 25.71
C GLY A 210 13.57 -28.22 25.03
N THR A 211 13.33 -28.02 23.73
CA THR A 211 13.67 -26.77 23.05
C THR A 211 12.50 -25.79 23.04
N ARG A 212 12.77 -24.53 22.69
CA ARG A 212 11.77 -23.47 22.60
C ARG A 212 12.04 -22.60 21.38
N PRO A 213 11.00 -22.05 20.74
CA PRO A 213 11.18 -21.07 19.68
C PRO A 213 12.00 -19.85 20.17
N PRO A 214 12.98 -19.36 19.39
CA PRO A 214 13.63 -18.09 19.65
C PRO A 214 12.59 -16.96 19.69
N ARG A 215 12.88 -15.96 20.52
CA ARG A 215 12.08 -14.75 20.67
C ARG A 215 12.98 -13.54 20.59
N ILE A 216 12.56 -12.55 19.83
CA ILE A 216 13.26 -11.27 19.75
C ILE A 216 12.76 -10.33 20.85
N GLN A 217 13.60 -9.38 21.24
CA GLN A 217 13.20 -8.30 22.13
C GLN A 217 12.31 -7.30 21.37
N PRO A 218 11.38 -6.63 22.06
CA PRO A 218 10.67 -5.49 21.51
C PRO A 218 11.64 -4.42 20.99
N GLY A 219 11.35 -3.86 19.82
CA GLY A 219 12.06 -2.69 19.31
C GLY A 219 11.51 -1.39 19.90
N GLU A 220 12.03 -0.28 19.39
CA GLU A 220 11.58 1.07 19.75
C GLU A 220 11.28 1.87 18.48
N ARG A 221 10.07 2.41 18.38
CA ARG A 221 9.69 3.27 17.26
C ARG A 221 10.55 4.54 17.25
N PRO A 222 11.22 4.87 16.13
CA PRO A 222 11.94 6.13 16.03
C PRO A 222 10.95 7.31 16.09
N ALA A 223 11.34 8.38 16.78
CA ALA A 223 10.54 9.62 16.89
C ALA A 223 10.18 10.19 15.51
N MET A 224 11.05 9.98 14.52
CA MET A 224 10.82 10.33 13.12
C MET A 224 11.27 9.17 12.25
N ARG A 225 10.34 8.54 11.53
CA ARG A 225 10.70 7.52 10.53
C ARG A 225 11.14 8.22 9.25
N ARG A 226 12.28 7.81 8.69
CA ARG A 226 12.66 8.19 7.32
C ARG A 226 11.67 7.54 6.38
N VAL A 227 10.76 8.33 5.86
CA VAL A 227 9.84 7.89 4.81
C VAL A 227 10.61 7.87 3.48
N ARG A 228 10.31 6.89 2.61
CA ARG A 228 10.81 6.86 1.23
C ARG A 228 10.76 8.26 0.61
N ARG A 229 11.86 8.73 0.04
CA ARG A 229 11.87 10.01 -0.69
C ARG A 229 11.13 9.82 -2.02
N LEU A 230 9.98 10.47 -2.17
CA LEU A 230 9.25 10.48 -3.44
C LEU A 230 10.01 11.32 -4.47
N SER A 231 9.97 10.90 -5.73
CA SER A 231 10.21 11.83 -6.84
C SER A 231 9.15 12.94 -6.84
N GLU A 232 9.42 14.08 -7.46
CA GLU A 232 8.46 15.19 -7.50
C GLU A 232 7.10 14.75 -8.06
N GLY A 233 7.09 13.98 -9.15
CA GLY A 233 5.85 13.48 -9.74
C GLY A 233 5.12 12.41 -8.93
N GLU A 234 5.82 11.60 -8.12
CA GLU A 234 5.15 10.72 -7.14
C GLU A 234 4.53 11.53 -6.00
N HIS A 235 5.18 12.61 -5.59
CA HIS A 235 4.67 13.50 -4.54
C HIS A 235 3.44 14.25 -5.02
N ASP A 236 3.46 14.80 -6.24
CA ASP A 236 2.31 15.48 -6.83
C ASP A 236 1.10 14.53 -6.89
N ARG A 237 1.29 13.28 -7.34
CA ARG A 237 0.21 12.28 -7.42
C ARG A 237 -0.31 11.83 -6.04
N LEU A 238 0.54 11.83 -5.01
CA LEU A 238 0.11 11.67 -3.62
C LEU A 238 -0.81 12.81 -3.17
N VAL A 239 -0.47 14.06 -3.50
CA VAL A 239 -1.33 15.21 -3.21
C VAL A 239 -2.64 15.14 -4.01
N TRP A 240 -2.59 14.75 -5.29
CA TRP A 240 -3.79 14.62 -6.14
C TRP A 240 -4.76 13.56 -5.63
N THR A 241 -4.24 12.43 -5.16
CA THR A 241 -5.08 11.40 -4.54
C THR A 241 -5.71 11.89 -3.25
N ALA A 242 -4.96 12.63 -2.43
CA ALA A 242 -5.53 13.23 -1.22
C ALA A 242 -6.58 14.30 -1.54
N LEU A 243 -6.41 15.09 -2.60
CA LEU A 243 -7.41 16.05 -3.11
C LEU A 243 -8.70 15.34 -3.56
N ARG A 244 -8.61 14.18 -4.22
CA ARG A 244 -9.79 13.40 -4.65
C ARG A 244 -10.59 12.85 -3.47
N ASP A 245 -9.89 12.40 -2.43
CA ASP A 245 -10.52 11.86 -1.23
C ASP A 245 -10.96 12.96 -0.24
N ALA A 246 -10.58 14.22 -0.50
CA ALA A 246 -10.86 15.34 0.38
C ALA A 246 -12.34 15.71 0.34
N THR A 247 -12.90 15.98 1.52
CA THR A 247 -14.18 16.67 1.63
C THR A 247 -13.95 18.17 1.54
N GLU A 248 -14.62 18.83 0.60
CA GLU A 248 -14.57 20.29 0.44
C GLU A 248 -15.05 20.99 1.72
N LEU A 249 -14.22 21.90 2.26
CA LEU A 249 -14.62 22.69 3.42
C LEU A 249 -15.71 23.70 3.03
N ARG A 250 -16.75 23.83 3.87
CA ARG A 250 -17.85 24.78 3.63
C ARG A 250 -17.37 26.21 3.86
N ARG A 251 -17.19 26.97 2.79
CA ARG A 251 -16.82 28.40 2.82
C ARG A 251 -18.03 29.31 2.58
N PRO A 252 -17.98 30.56 3.06
CA PRO A 252 -18.91 31.59 2.59
C PRO A 252 -18.85 31.74 1.07
N ALA A 253 -19.99 32.02 0.45
CA ALA A 253 -20.02 32.34 -0.98
C ALA A 253 -19.21 33.63 -1.24
N PRO A 254 -18.41 33.69 -2.32
CA PRO A 254 -17.78 34.92 -2.75
C PRO A 254 -18.81 36.02 -3.02
N PRO A 255 -18.42 37.31 -2.92
CA PRO A 255 -19.29 38.40 -3.32
C PRO A 255 -19.68 38.30 -4.79
N VAL A 256 -20.81 38.90 -5.17
CA VAL A 256 -21.12 39.15 -6.58
C VAL A 256 -20.10 40.15 -7.12
N THR A 257 -19.51 39.87 -8.27
CA THR A 257 -18.45 40.70 -8.86
C THR A 257 -18.73 40.97 -10.34
N ASP A 258 -18.40 42.17 -10.80
CA ASP A 258 -18.45 42.55 -12.22
C ASP A 258 -17.59 41.62 -13.10
N ALA A 259 -16.55 41.01 -12.51
CA ALA A 259 -15.70 40.04 -13.19
C ALA A 259 -16.44 38.73 -13.51
N LEU A 260 -17.41 38.33 -12.68
CA LEU A 260 -18.26 37.17 -12.97
C LEU A 260 -19.22 37.49 -14.11
N ASP A 261 -19.83 38.67 -14.07
CA ASP A 261 -20.73 39.13 -15.13
C ASP A 261 -20.00 39.22 -16.48
N ALA A 262 -18.78 39.75 -16.50
CA ALA A 262 -17.96 39.79 -17.71
C ALA A 262 -17.66 38.39 -18.29
N LEU A 263 -17.39 37.39 -17.44
CA LEU A 263 -17.19 36.01 -17.87
C LEU A 263 -18.49 35.41 -18.44
N VAL A 264 -19.62 35.64 -17.77
CA VAL A 264 -20.95 35.16 -18.20
C VAL A 264 -21.35 35.77 -19.55
N ASP A 265 -21.14 37.07 -19.73
CA ASP A 265 -21.46 37.77 -20.98
C ASP A 265 -20.60 37.28 -22.14
N TRP A 266 -19.31 37.04 -21.88
CA TRP A 266 -18.42 36.41 -22.84
C TRP A 266 -18.91 34.99 -23.21
N MET A 267 -19.26 34.17 -22.23
CA MET A 267 -19.78 32.81 -22.45
C MET A 267 -21.05 32.82 -23.30
N ARG A 268 -22.01 33.69 -23.01
CA ARG A 268 -23.25 33.84 -23.79
C ARG A 268 -23.00 34.34 -25.20
N THR A 269 -21.99 35.18 -25.38
CA THR A 269 -21.57 35.64 -26.71
C THR A 269 -20.90 34.51 -27.53
N ARG A 270 -20.28 33.55 -26.85
CA ARG A 270 -19.64 32.37 -27.46
C ARG A 270 -20.64 31.25 -27.75
N ASN A 271 -21.62 31.02 -26.88
CA ASN A 271 -22.69 30.07 -27.09
C ASN A 271 -23.97 30.54 -26.35
N PRO A 272 -24.94 31.18 -27.05
CA PRO A 272 -26.08 31.84 -26.43
C PRO A 272 -27.07 30.90 -25.75
N GLU A 273 -27.23 29.67 -26.27
CA GLU A 273 -28.21 28.72 -25.75
C GLU A 273 -27.70 28.08 -24.46
N ARG A 274 -26.45 27.59 -24.49
CA ARG A 274 -25.80 26.96 -23.34
C ARG A 274 -24.29 26.99 -23.49
N CYS A 275 -23.58 27.39 -22.44
CA CYS A 275 -22.12 27.35 -22.42
C CYS A 275 -21.62 26.82 -21.07
N THR A 276 -20.63 25.93 -21.10
CA THR A 276 -19.96 25.38 -19.93
C THR A 276 -18.47 25.61 -20.05
N VAL A 277 -17.89 26.19 -19.00
CA VAL A 277 -16.46 26.46 -18.86
C VAL A 277 -15.97 25.78 -17.60
N LEU A 278 -14.90 24.99 -17.76
CA LEU A 278 -14.19 24.35 -16.66
C LEU A 278 -12.79 24.97 -16.58
N VAL A 279 -12.42 25.52 -15.43
CA VAL A 279 -11.12 26.14 -15.21
C VAL A 279 -10.48 25.57 -13.95
N TYR A 280 -9.18 25.33 -14.04
CA TYR A 280 -8.27 25.09 -12.94
C TYR A 280 -7.27 26.23 -12.86
N ALA A 281 -6.97 26.74 -11.67
CA ALA A 281 -5.94 27.75 -11.45
C ALA A 281 -5.28 27.64 -10.07
N ASP A 282 -3.96 27.83 -10.03
CA ASP A 282 -3.16 27.93 -8.80
C ASP A 282 -2.34 29.22 -8.78
N ALA A 283 -1.28 29.27 -7.96
CA ALA A 283 -0.48 30.47 -7.78
C ALA A 283 0.16 30.96 -9.08
N THR A 284 0.52 30.06 -10.01
CA THR A 284 1.33 30.38 -11.19
C THR A 284 0.70 29.91 -12.50
N SER A 285 -0.18 28.92 -12.46
CA SER A 285 -0.75 28.24 -13.62
C SER A 285 -2.26 28.40 -13.73
N LEU A 286 -2.76 28.25 -14.96
CA LEU A 286 -4.18 28.16 -15.28
C LEU A 286 -4.35 27.19 -16.45
N SER A 287 -5.30 26.28 -16.32
CA SER A 287 -5.70 25.33 -17.35
C SER A 287 -7.21 25.35 -17.53
N ALA A 288 -7.69 24.96 -18.71
CA ALA A 288 -9.10 24.78 -18.98
C ALA A 288 -9.35 23.45 -19.69
N GLN A 289 -10.47 22.82 -19.37
CA GLN A 289 -10.96 21.61 -20.05
C GLN A 289 -12.29 21.91 -20.74
N PRO A 290 -12.62 21.24 -21.85
CA PRO A 290 -13.93 21.37 -22.48
C PRO A 290 -15.02 20.86 -21.52
N GLY A 291 -16.06 21.65 -21.32
CA GLY A 291 -17.29 21.18 -20.67
C GLY A 291 -18.27 20.58 -21.66
N ASP A 292 -19.46 20.20 -21.19
CA ASP A 292 -20.53 19.60 -22.02
C ASP A 292 -20.92 20.47 -23.23
N HIS A 293 -20.86 21.80 -23.08
CA HIS A 293 -21.20 22.78 -24.11
C HIS A 293 -20.08 23.84 -24.17
N PRO A 294 -18.93 23.56 -24.78
CA PRO A 294 -17.79 24.48 -24.71
C PRO A 294 -18.07 25.80 -25.45
N PRO A 295 -17.34 26.88 -25.14
CA PRO A 295 -17.38 28.11 -25.92
C PRO A 295 -17.07 27.83 -27.40
N ALA A 296 -17.87 28.38 -28.33
CA ALA A 296 -17.64 28.15 -29.75
C ALA A 296 -16.35 28.85 -30.25
N GLU A 297 -15.58 28.13 -31.06
CA GLU A 297 -14.50 28.71 -31.85
C GLU A 297 -15.08 29.47 -33.05
N ARG A 298 -14.49 30.62 -33.40
CA ARG A 298 -14.85 31.36 -34.60
C ARG A 298 -13.80 31.15 -35.68
N ALA A 299 -14.24 30.97 -36.92
CA ALA A 299 -13.37 30.61 -38.03
C ALA A 299 -12.35 31.69 -38.42
N ASP A 300 -12.63 32.95 -38.05
CA ASP A 300 -11.81 34.13 -38.29
C ASP A 300 -10.85 34.47 -37.14
N GLU A 301 -10.92 33.74 -36.03
CA GLU A 301 -10.07 33.99 -34.86
C GLU A 301 -8.77 33.18 -34.90
N PRO A 302 -7.64 33.76 -34.42
CA PRO A 302 -6.40 33.01 -34.25
C PRO A 302 -6.61 31.78 -33.37
N ARG A 303 -5.91 30.69 -33.71
CA ARG A 303 -5.82 29.51 -32.84
C ARG A 303 -5.36 29.97 -31.45
N TRP A 304 -6.12 29.60 -30.41
CA TRP A 304 -5.94 29.99 -28.99
C TRP A 304 -6.49 31.36 -28.55
N GLN A 305 -7.13 32.14 -29.42
CA GLN A 305 -7.76 33.41 -29.04
C GLN A 305 -8.77 33.22 -27.90
N SER A 306 -9.73 32.29 -28.07
CA SER A 306 -10.75 31.98 -27.06
C SER A 306 -10.17 31.55 -25.72
N PHE A 307 -9.08 30.77 -25.75
CA PHE A 307 -8.40 30.31 -24.53
C PHE A 307 -7.72 31.46 -23.78
N ARG A 308 -7.11 32.42 -24.51
CA ARG A 308 -6.51 33.61 -23.89
C ARG A 308 -7.55 34.50 -23.23
N GLU A 309 -8.64 34.78 -23.92
CA GLU A 309 -9.75 35.58 -23.38
C GLU A 309 -10.35 34.92 -22.13
N LEU A 310 -10.60 33.61 -22.19
CA LEU A 310 -11.04 32.83 -21.03
C LEU A 310 -10.04 32.94 -19.87
N THR A 311 -8.74 32.79 -20.14
CA THR A 311 -7.69 32.87 -19.13
C THR A 311 -7.68 34.23 -18.44
N ASP A 312 -7.82 35.32 -19.20
CA ASP A 312 -7.81 36.67 -18.65
C ASP A 312 -9.06 36.95 -17.79
N LEU A 313 -10.24 36.53 -18.27
CA LEU A 313 -11.49 36.64 -17.53
C LEU A 313 -11.47 35.81 -16.24
N ALA A 314 -11.03 34.55 -16.32
CA ALA A 314 -10.92 33.67 -15.17
C ALA A 314 -9.92 34.19 -14.13
N ARG A 315 -8.78 34.76 -14.56
CA ARG A 315 -7.80 35.40 -13.66
C ARG A 315 -8.38 36.66 -13.01
N ALA A 316 -9.12 37.48 -13.75
CA ALA A 316 -9.79 38.65 -13.19
C ALA A 316 -10.81 38.25 -12.12
N LEU A 317 -11.65 37.26 -12.41
CA LEU A 317 -12.61 36.70 -11.46
C LEU A 317 -11.92 36.13 -10.22
N ARG A 318 -10.88 35.32 -10.41
CA ARG A 318 -10.13 34.70 -9.31
C ARG A 318 -9.48 35.73 -8.37
N ARG A 319 -9.03 36.86 -8.90
CA ARG A 319 -8.52 37.98 -8.09
C ARG A 319 -9.63 38.72 -7.36
N ALA A 320 -10.75 38.98 -8.03
CA ALA A 320 -11.89 39.67 -7.44
C ALA A 320 -12.55 38.88 -6.29
N GLU A 321 -12.51 37.55 -6.37
CA GLU A 321 -13.07 36.65 -5.36
C GLU A 321 -12.07 36.20 -4.28
N ALA A 322 -10.82 36.66 -4.34
CA ALA A 322 -9.80 36.27 -3.37
C ALA A 322 -10.14 36.82 -1.97
N ASP A 323 -10.16 35.95 -0.96
CA ASP A 323 -10.28 36.35 0.45
C ASP A 323 -9.01 35.94 1.22
N PRO A 324 -8.37 36.85 1.98
CA PRO A 324 -7.14 36.54 2.72
C PRO A 324 -7.34 35.48 3.83
N ARG A 325 -8.57 35.18 4.22
CA ARG A 325 -8.87 34.15 5.23
C ARG A 325 -9.08 32.78 4.60
N TYR A 326 -9.82 32.71 3.48
CA TYR A 326 -10.30 31.46 2.90
C TYR A 326 -9.49 31.01 1.68
N GLY A 327 -8.69 31.91 1.11
CA GLY A 327 -7.90 31.70 -0.10
C GLY A 327 -8.69 31.95 -1.38
N ARG A 328 -8.12 31.49 -2.49
CA ARG A 328 -8.71 31.51 -3.83
C ARG A 328 -9.23 30.12 -4.18
N TRP A 329 -10.25 30.05 -5.05
CA TRP A 329 -10.66 28.76 -5.61
C TRP A 329 -9.53 28.18 -6.47
N LEU A 330 -9.47 26.84 -6.50
CA LEU A 330 -8.56 26.06 -7.33
C LEU A 330 -9.27 25.59 -8.61
N TRP A 331 -10.54 25.22 -8.50
CA TRP A 331 -11.37 24.86 -9.66
C TRP A 331 -12.64 25.71 -9.72
N LEU A 332 -13.06 26.00 -10.95
CA LEU A 332 -14.26 26.75 -11.28
C LEU A 332 -15.00 26.04 -12.41
N ARG A 333 -16.30 25.78 -12.20
CA ARG A 333 -17.25 25.42 -13.26
C ARG A 333 -18.29 26.53 -13.36
N VAL A 334 -18.42 27.10 -14.55
CA VAL A 334 -19.50 28.05 -14.86
C VAL A 334 -20.37 27.42 -15.95
N GLU A 335 -21.68 27.45 -15.75
CA GLU A 335 -22.65 27.09 -16.76
C GLU A 335 -23.62 28.24 -16.97
N THR A 336 -23.80 28.64 -18.22
CA THR A 336 -24.78 29.65 -18.61
C THR A 336 -25.84 29.02 -19.49
N THR A 337 -27.09 29.40 -19.27
CA THR A 337 -28.18 29.24 -20.25
C THR A 337 -28.69 30.62 -20.66
N THR A 338 -29.76 30.65 -21.47
CA THR A 338 -30.46 31.88 -21.84
C THR A 338 -30.98 32.67 -20.64
N SER A 339 -31.24 32.03 -19.49
CA SER A 339 -31.85 32.68 -18.32
C SER A 339 -31.16 32.40 -16.98
N GLU A 340 -30.33 31.36 -16.88
CA GLU A 340 -29.72 30.92 -15.62
C GLU A 340 -28.19 30.95 -15.72
N VAL A 341 -27.54 31.18 -14.58
CA VAL A 341 -26.10 31.00 -14.40
C VAL A 341 -25.90 30.10 -13.18
N ARG A 342 -25.12 29.04 -13.34
CA ARG A 342 -24.68 28.16 -12.25
C ARG A 342 -23.18 28.25 -12.11
N VAL A 343 -22.71 28.43 -10.89
CA VAL A 343 -21.28 28.52 -10.59
C VAL A 343 -20.92 27.58 -9.45
N GLU A 344 -19.97 26.69 -9.70
CA GLU A 344 -19.39 25.80 -8.70
C GLU A 344 -17.90 26.12 -8.53
N ARG A 345 -17.45 26.19 -7.28
CA ARG A 345 -16.04 26.45 -6.92
C ARG A 345 -15.56 25.34 -6.00
N ARG A 346 -14.31 24.92 -6.19
CA ARG A 346 -13.60 24.02 -5.27
C ARG A 346 -12.29 24.63 -4.84
N TYR A 347 -11.98 24.52 -3.55
CA TYR A 347 -10.79 25.08 -2.93
C TYR A 347 -9.88 23.98 -2.36
N ASP A 348 -10.45 22.81 -2.04
CA ASP A 348 -9.74 21.73 -1.32
C ASP A 348 -9.91 20.36 -1.93
N SER A 349 -10.91 20.13 -2.78
CA SER A 349 -11.19 18.81 -3.35
C SER A 349 -11.08 18.82 -4.88
N TRP A 350 -10.55 17.74 -5.44
CA TRP A 350 -10.58 17.50 -6.88
C TRP A 350 -12.03 17.24 -7.31
N PRO A 351 -12.64 18.10 -8.16
CA PRO A 351 -14.02 17.92 -8.55
C PRO A 351 -14.21 16.72 -9.48
N TRP A 352 -15.32 16.00 -9.31
CA TRP A 352 -15.69 14.84 -10.16
C TRP A 352 -15.90 15.21 -11.63
N TRP A 353 -16.13 16.48 -11.94
CA TRP A 353 -16.33 16.99 -13.30
C TRP A 353 -15.03 17.45 -13.98
N TRP A 354 -13.89 17.36 -13.30
CA TRP A 354 -12.58 17.64 -13.89
C TRP A 354 -11.86 16.32 -14.18
N GLU A 355 -11.53 16.09 -15.44
CA GLU A 355 -10.87 14.86 -15.87
C GLU A 355 -9.42 14.85 -15.37
N ASP A 356 -9.01 13.72 -14.79
CA ASP A 356 -7.63 13.45 -14.41
C ASP A 356 -6.99 12.58 -15.50
N ASP A 357 -6.04 13.15 -16.23
CA ASP A 357 -5.27 12.42 -17.25
C ASP A 357 -4.09 11.66 -16.64
N GLY A 358 -3.88 11.76 -15.32
CA GLY A 358 -2.77 11.15 -14.57
C GLY A 358 -1.41 11.80 -14.82
N VAL A 359 -1.36 12.85 -15.65
CA VAL A 359 -0.13 13.50 -16.12
C VAL A 359 -0.09 14.96 -15.69
N SER A 360 -1.24 15.62 -15.62
CA SER A 360 -1.40 17.04 -15.34
C SER A 360 -2.40 17.29 -14.23
N GLY A 361 -2.05 18.19 -13.34
CA GLY A 361 -2.86 18.51 -12.16
C GLY A 361 -2.22 19.64 -11.37
N PRO A 362 -2.70 19.92 -10.16
CA PRO A 362 -2.14 20.99 -9.34
C PRO A 362 -0.76 20.67 -8.80
N TRP A 363 0.21 21.53 -9.09
CA TRP A 363 1.62 21.28 -8.72
C TRP A 363 1.79 21.56 -7.23
N ARG A 364 2.47 20.67 -6.50
CA ARG A 364 2.61 20.78 -5.04
C ARG A 364 3.17 22.13 -4.59
N THR A 365 4.15 22.67 -5.31
CA THR A 365 4.77 23.97 -4.99
C THR A 365 3.77 25.12 -5.08
N ASN A 366 2.93 25.13 -6.12
CA ASN A 366 1.89 26.15 -6.29
C ASN A 366 0.76 25.98 -5.27
N LEU A 367 0.37 24.73 -4.97
CA LEU A 367 -0.61 24.45 -3.92
C LEU A 367 -0.12 24.89 -2.54
N ALA A 368 1.18 24.71 -2.23
CA ALA A 368 1.76 25.15 -0.98
C ALA A 368 1.59 26.67 -0.80
N GLU A 369 1.84 27.45 -1.84
CA GLU A 369 1.60 28.89 -1.81
C GLU A 369 0.11 29.22 -1.57
N GLU A 370 -0.81 28.57 -2.29
CA GLU A 370 -2.26 28.79 -2.14
C GLU A 370 -2.79 28.43 -0.75
N VAL A 371 -2.28 27.35 -0.15
CA VAL A 371 -2.75 26.84 1.13
C VAL A 371 -2.12 27.59 2.30
N ASN A 372 -0.82 27.92 2.22
CA ASN A 372 -0.11 28.65 3.27
C ASN A 372 -0.60 30.09 3.44
N ALA A 373 -1.22 30.66 2.42
CA ALA A 373 -1.83 32.00 2.50
C ALA A 373 -3.16 32.02 3.28
N ARG A 374 -3.73 30.86 3.64
CA ARG A 374 -5.06 30.76 4.27
C ARG A 374 -4.96 30.86 5.80
N ALA A 375 -6.05 31.29 6.43
CA ALA A 375 -6.16 31.20 7.88
C ALA A 375 -6.27 29.73 8.34
N PRO A 376 -5.77 29.37 9.54
CA PRO A 376 -5.58 27.96 9.95
C PRO A 376 -6.81 27.06 9.83
N GLN A 377 -8.01 27.60 10.08
CA GLN A 377 -9.26 26.85 10.01
C GLN A 377 -9.72 26.52 8.58
N TRP A 378 -9.04 27.04 7.56
CA TRP A 378 -9.30 26.81 6.12
C TRP A 378 -8.17 26.07 5.41
N ILE A 379 -7.19 25.61 6.19
CA ILE A 379 -6.15 24.71 5.72
C ILE A 379 -6.75 23.29 5.69
N PRO A 380 -6.81 22.65 4.52
CA PRO A 380 -7.36 21.30 4.41
C PRO A 380 -6.45 20.27 5.10
N SER A 381 -7.03 19.15 5.55
CA SER A 381 -6.29 18.12 6.28
C SER A 381 -5.16 17.46 5.48
N TRP A 382 -5.22 17.52 4.15
CA TRP A 382 -4.17 17.02 3.26
C TRP A 382 -2.98 17.97 3.12
N ALA A 383 -3.06 19.22 3.61
CA ALA A 383 -1.99 20.22 3.45
C ALA A 383 -0.63 19.78 4.00
N ARG A 384 -0.62 18.88 4.98
CA ARG A 384 0.61 18.25 5.50
C ARG A 384 1.40 17.50 4.43
N LEU A 385 0.75 17.02 3.37
CA LEU A 385 1.39 16.37 2.23
C LEU A 385 2.16 17.34 1.34
N LEU A 386 2.02 18.66 1.52
CA LEU A 386 2.78 19.64 0.74
C LEU A 386 4.24 19.73 1.20
N ASP A 387 4.53 19.26 2.42
CA ASP A 387 5.89 19.13 2.94
C ASP A 387 6.64 18.01 2.20
N PRO A 388 7.80 18.28 1.57
CA PRO A 388 8.60 17.28 0.85
C PRO A 388 9.09 16.12 1.74
N SER A 389 9.05 16.26 3.07
CA SER A 389 9.39 15.19 4.02
C SER A 389 8.23 14.22 4.30
N VAL A 390 7.00 14.55 3.89
CA VAL A 390 5.81 13.71 4.08
C VAL A 390 5.52 12.95 2.79
N ALA A 391 5.75 11.64 2.82
CA ALA A 391 5.70 10.82 1.62
C ALA A 391 4.69 9.67 1.67
N TYR A 392 3.75 9.74 2.61
CA TYR A 392 2.60 8.84 2.69
C TYR A 392 1.34 9.61 2.99
N LYS A 393 0.19 9.08 2.56
CA LYS A 393 -1.11 9.57 2.99
C LYS A 393 -1.33 9.16 4.46
N PRO A 394 -1.50 10.14 5.34
CA PRO A 394 -1.51 9.90 6.78
C PRO A 394 -2.90 9.68 7.40
#